data_AF-A0A1H5T6G5-F1
#
_entry.id   AF-A0A1H5T6G5-F1
#
_cell.length_a   1.000
_cell.length_b   1.000
_cell.length_c   1.000
_cell.angle_alpha   90.00
_cell.angle_beta   90.00
_cell.angle_gamma   90.00
#
_symmetry.space_group_name_H-M   'P 1'
#
loop_
_entity.id
_entity.type
_entity.pdbx_description
1 polymer ?
#
loop_
_entity_poly.entity_id
_entity_poly.type
_entity_poly.pdbx_seq_one_letter_code
_entity_poly.pdbx_strand_id
1 'polypeptide(L)' 'MMNLVAWLFRIVVFAILAVFASKNSQPVMLQYTMEQSIELPLSVVLLIFFALGALIAMISARCRCNSND' A
#
# COMPACT_ATOMS: atom_id res chain seq x y z
N MET A 1 4.40 -17.54 17.82
CA MET A 1 3.07 -16.91 17.80
C MET A 1 3.23 -15.45 17.39
N MET A 2 2.57 -14.99 16.32
CA MET A 2 2.54 -13.55 16.00
C MET A 2 1.60 -12.87 16.99
N ASN A 3 2.12 -12.08 17.92
CA ASN A 3 1.27 -11.25 18.78
C ASN A 3 0.51 -10.27 17.88
N LEU A 4 -0.83 -10.35 17.87
CA LEU A 4 -1.70 -9.43 17.14
C LEU A 4 -1.33 -7.97 17.41
N VAL A 5 -0.97 -7.68 18.67
CA VAL A 5 -0.46 -6.37 19.12
C VAL A 5 0.80 -5.95 18.37
N ALA A 6 1.78 -6.84 18.20
CA ALA A 6 3.02 -6.54 17.48
C ALA A 6 2.78 -6.36 15.98
N TRP A 7 1.80 -7.08 15.40
CA TRP A 7 1.41 -6.91 14.00
C TRP A 7 0.71 -5.57 13.77
N LEU A 8 -0.26 -5.19 14.62
CA LEU A 8 -0.94 -3.90 14.56
C LEU A 8 0.05 -2.73 14.74
N PHE A 9 0.96 -2.84 15.70
CA PHE A 9 1.98 -1.81 15.92
C PHE A 9 2.82 -1.55 14.66
N ARG A 10 3.21 -2.59 13.92
CA ARG A 10 3.95 -2.44 12.66
C ARG A 10 3.15 -1.67 11.60
N ILE A 11 1.84 -1.92 11.50
CA ILE A 11 0.97 -1.19 10.57
C ILE A 11 0.89 0.29 10.96
N VAL A 12 0.74 0.59 12.25
CA VAL A 12 0.71 1.98 12.75
C VAL A 12 2.01 2.70 12.43
N VAL A 13 3.16 2.09 12.75
CA VAL A 13 4.49 2.67 12.45
C VAL A 13 4.65 2.90 10.94
N PHE A 14 4.26 1.93 10.11
CA PHE A 14 4.31 2.06 8.65
C PHE A 14 3.44 3.21 8.14
N ALA A 15 2.21 3.34 8.65
CA ALA A 15 1.31 4.42 8.27
C ALA A 15 1.86 5.81 8.66
N ILE A 16 2.45 5.95 9.85
CA ILE A 16 3.12 7.19 10.28
C ILE A 16 4.25 7.55 9.31
N LEU A 17 5.11 6.59 8.99
CA LEU A 17 6.22 6.79 8.05
C LEU A 17 5.72 7.16 6.64
N ALA A 18 4.63 6.54 6.17
CA ALA A 18 4.05 6.85 4.88
C ALA A 18 3.48 8.28 4.81
N VAL A 19 2.77 8.72 5.85
CA VAL A 19 2.27 10.10 5.95
C VAL A 19 3.43 11.09 6.04
N PHE A 20 4.45 10.78 6.85
CA PHE A 20 5.65 11.60 6.94
C PHE A 20 6.35 11.72 5.59
N ALA A 21 6.52 10.62 4.86
CA ALA A 21 7.08 10.63 3.51
C ALA A 21 6.24 11.45 2.53
N SER A 22 4.90 11.37 2.60
CA SER A 22 4.01 12.18 1.76
C SER A 22 4.14 13.67 2.02
N LYS A 23 4.38 14.10 3.27
CA LYS A 23 4.52 15.51 3.63
C LYS A 23 5.91 16.08 3.35
N ASN A 24 6.94 15.25 3.30
CA ASN A 24 8.33 15.67 3.13
C ASN A 24 8.90 15.37 1.73
N SER A 25 8.09 14.85 0.82
CA SER A 25 8.49 14.62 -0.57
C SER A 25 7.92 15.71 -1.47
N GLN A 26 8.72 16.12 -2.45
CA GLN A 26 8.23 16.97 -3.51
C GLN A 26 7.19 16.20 -4.35
N PRO A 27 6.09 16.84 -4.77
CA PRO A 27 5.16 16.25 -5.73
C PRO A 27 5.90 15.92 -7.02
N VAL A 28 5.61 14.76 -7.60
CA VAL A 28 6.16 14.35 -8.91
C VAL A 28 5.01 14.32 -9.90
N MET A 29 5.27 14.83 -11.11
CA MET A 29 4.33 14.72 -12.23
C MET A 29 4.25 13.28 -12.69
N LEU A 30 3.11 12.63 -12.45
CA LEU A 30 2.82 11.31 -12.99
C LEU A 30 2.24 11.49 -14.39
N GLN A 31 3.02 11.14 -15.41
CA GLN A 31 2.60 11.19 -16.82
C GLN A 31 1.85 9.89 -17.14
N TYR A 32 0.54 9.95 -17.35
CA TYR A 32 -0.23 8.81 -17.85
C TYR A 32 -0.35 8.86 -19.37
N THR A 33 -0.55 7.70 -20.00
CA THR A 33 -0.55 7.50 -21.47
C THR A 33 -1.64 8.32 -22.21
N MET A 34 -2.56 8.97 -21.50
CA MET A 34 -3.74 9.66 -22.05
C MET A 34 -3.68 11.19 -21.83
N GLU A 35 -2.50 11.81 -21.94
CA GLU A 35 -2.24 13.24 -21.64
C GLU A 35 -2.65 13.71 -20.23
N GLN A 36 -3.17 12.81 -19.41
CA GLN A 36 -3.56 13.07 -18.04
C GLN A 36 -2.29 13.04 -17.19
N SER A 37 -2.05 14.13 -16.50
CA SER A 37 -0.99 14.22 -15.52
C SER A 37 -1.57 14.53 -14.16
N ILE A 38 -1.08 13.84 -13.14
CA ILE A 38 -1.52 14.07 -11.77
C ILE A 38 -0.29 14.29 -10.89
N GLU A 39 -0.31 15.38 -10.13
CA GLU A 39 0.73 15.71 -9.17
C GLU A 39 0.47 15.00 -7.85
N LEU A 40 1.26 13.96 -7.55
CA LEU A 40 1.29 13.36 -6.23
C LEU A 40 2.72 12.99 -5.82
N PRO A 41 3.02 12.95 -4.52
CA PRO A 41 4.23 12.33 -4.03
C PRO A 41 4.28 10.84 -4.44
N LEU A 42 5.43 10.38 -4.94
CA LEU A 42 5.63 8.97 -5.33
C LEU A 42 5.31 7.99 -4.19
N SER A 43 5.56 8.38 -2.94
CA SER A 43 5.24 7.58 -1.76
C SER A 43 3.76 7.22 -1.67
N VAL A 44 2.87 8.15 -2.03
CA VAL A 44 1.40 7.93 -2.02
C VAL A 44 1.02 6.93 -3.10
N VAL A 45 1.59 7.07 -4.30
CA VAL A 45 1.34 6.15 -5.42
C VAL A 45 1.76 4.73 -5.05
N LEU A 46 2.98 4.57 -4.53
CA LEU A 46 3.50 3.27 -4.11
C LEU A 46 2.65 2.64 -3.00
N LEU A 47 2.14 3.44 -2.06
CA LEU A 47 1.26 2.95 -1.01
C LEU A 47 -0.05 2.39 -1.57
N ILE A 48 -0.64 3.04 -2.58
CA ILE A 48 -1.86 2.57 -3.25
C ILE A 48 -1.60 1.22 -3.94
N PHE A 49 -0.52 1.12 -4.73
CA PHE A 49 -0.16 -0.13 -5.40
C PHE A 49 0.15 -1.25 -4.40
N PHE A 50 0.84 -0.93 -3.30
CA PHE A 50 1.11 -1.88 -2.23
C PHE A 50 -0.18 -2.38 -1.58
N ALA A 51 -1.12 -1.49 -1.26
CA ALA A 51 -2.40 -1.86 -0.68
C ALA A 51 -3.25 -2.75 -1.62
N LEU A 52 -3.27 -2.43 -2.93
CA LEU A 52 -3.91 -3.26 -3.95
C LEU A 52 -3.26 -4.64 -4.04
N GLY A 53 -1.93 -4.70 -4.10
CA GLY A 53 -1.18 -5.96 -4.11
C GLY A 53 -1.44 -6.81 -2.86
N ALA A 54 -1.46 -6.19 -1.68
CA ALA A 54 -1.78 -6.86 -0.42
C ALA A 54 -3.22 -7.40 -0.39
N LEU A 55 -4.19 -6.64 -0.92
CA LEU A 55 -5.57 -7.09 -1.04
C LEU A 55 -5.69 -8.31 -1.97
N ILE A 56 -5.04 -8.26 -3.13
CA ILE A 56 -4.98 -9.39 -4.09
C ILE A 56 -4.31 -10.61 -3.42
N ALA A 57 -3.22 -10.42 -2.68
CA ALA A 57 -2.55 -11.48 -1.94
C ALA A 57 -3.45 -12.10 -0.86
N MET A 58 -4.20 -11.29 -0.11
CA MET A 58 -5.17 -11.80 0.86
C MET A 58 -6.30 -12.59 0.20
N ILE A 59 -6.90 -12.06 -0.87
CA ILE A 59 -7.98 -12.75 -1.60
C ILE A 59 -7.47 -14.09 -2.15
N SER A 60 -6.31 -14.09 -2.83
CA SER A 60 -5.72 -15.32 -3.39
C SER A 60 -5.35 -16.35 -2.33
N ALA A 61 -4.82 -15.92 -1.17
CA ALA A 61 -4.58 -16.82 -0.04
C ALA A 61 -5.89 -17.42 0.50
N ARG A 62 -6.96 -16.62 0.61
CA ARG A 62 -8.29 -17.10 1.03
C ARG A 62 -8.90 -18.05 0.01
N CYS A 63 -8.78 -17.78 -1.29
CA CYS A 63 -9.21 -18.67 -2.36
C CYS A 63 -8.45 -20.01 -2.33
N ARG A 64 -7.15 -20.00 -2.01
CA ARG A 64 -6.35 -21.22 -1.89
C ARG A 64 -6.78 -22.08 -0.70
N CYS A 65 -7.22 -21.49 0.41
CA CYS A 65 -7.80 -22.27 1.52
C CYS A 65 -9.16 -22.89 1.15
N ASN A 66 -10.01 -22.19 0.40
CA ASN A 66 -11.35 -22.69 0.03
C ASN A 66 -11.35 -23.76 -1.08
N SER A 67 -10.25 -23.92 -1.82
CA SER A 67 -10.14 -24.88 -2.94
C SER A 67 -9.61 -26.26 -2.53
N ASN A 68 -9.25 -26.47 -1.26
CA ASN A 68 -8.72 -27.75 -0.76
C ASN A 68 -9.74 -28.56 0.06
N ASP A 69 -11.02 -28.18 0.00
CA ASP A 69 -12.17 -28.96 0.50
C ASP A 69 -12.89 -29.63 -0.70
#